data_AF-A0A2K7SXS6-F1
#
_entry.id   AF-A0A2K7SXS6-F1
#
_cell.length_a   1.000
_cell.length_b   1.000
_cell.length_c   1.000
_cell.angle_alpha   90.00
_cell.angle_beta   90.00
_cell.angle_gamma   90.00
#
_symmetry.space_group_name_H-M   'P 1'
#
loop_
_entity.id
_entity.type
_entity.pdbx_description
1 polymer ?
#
loop_
_entity_poly.entity_id
_entity_poly.type
_entity_poly.pdbx_seq_one_letter_code
_entity_poly.pdbx_strand_id
1 'polypeptide(L)'
;MKRSSNVKRSSMDKSFKVGRIIPFVAFGGIFFLATQESKTEGYIYVDADECKSAAPEFSEQCEIAYQEAMARAEENAPRYNNEYECEDDFYEDDCYYSSRHRSYVPFVGGYFFSRAVSGLSGYNKSYYSEPMYRYKSKYYNGAGQFYGSYRNQSTKVATSNLNKRGGGTIGRAMSRGGFGKAVSVSRGG
;
A
#
# COMPACT_ATOMS: atom_id res chain seq x y z
N MET A 1 -76.16 15.26 4.46
CA MET A 1 -75.86 14.91 3.06
C MET A 1 -75.08 16.04 2.39
N LYS A 2 -73.81 15.79 2.03
CA LYS A 2 -73.13 16.21 0.78
C LYS A 2 -71.64 15.87 0.92
N ARG A 3 -71.24 14.74 0.34
CA ARG A 3 -69.83 14.44 0.01
C ARG A 3 -69.41 15.40 -1.10
N SER A 4 -68.33 16.14 -0.90
CA SER A 4 -67.65 16.86 -1.99
C SER A 4 -66.22 16.37 -2.09
N SER A 5 -66.00 15.60 -3.15
CA SER A 5 -64.74 15.19 -3.73
C SER A 5 -64.18 16.30 -4.62
N ASN A 6 -62.91 16.68 -4.45
CA ASN A 6 -61.97 16.95 -5.56
C ASN A 6 -60.63 17.46 -5.01
N VAL A 7 -59.72 16.54 -4.72
CA VAL A 7 -58.28 16.84 -4.65
C VAL A 7 -57.75 16.73 -6.08
N LYS A 8 -57.57 17.85 -6.78
CA LYS A 8 -56.98 17.85 -8.13
C LYS A 8 -55.45 17.68 -8.05
N ARG A 9 -55.00 16.44 -8.18
CA ARG A 9 -53.59 16.03 -8.33
C ARG A 9 -53.13 16.14 -9.80
N SER A 10 -52.97 17.36 -10.32
CA SER A 10 -52.58 17.59 -11.73
C SER A 10 -51.50 18.67 -11.87
N SER A 11 -50.41 18.54 -11.12
CA SER A 11 -49.17 19.30 -11.37
C SER A 11 -47.96 18.35 -11.43
N MET A 12 -48.16 17.19 -12.07
CA MET A 12 -47.09 16.28 -12.43
C MET A 12 -47.37 15.73 -13.82
N ASP A 13 -47.30 16.60 -14.83
CA ASP A 13 -47.09 16.13 -16.20
C ASP A 13 -45.89 16.87 -16.80
N LYS A 14 -44.87 16.05 -17.08
CA LYS A 14 -43.54 16.36 -17.55
C LYS A 14 -43.62 16.55 -19.06
N SER A 15 -43.86 17.77 -19.55
CA SER A 15 -43.78 18.02 -21.01
C SER A 15 -42.32 18.32 -21.39
N PHE A 16 -41.59 17.29 -21.81
CA PHE A 16 -40.32 17.43 -22.52
C PHE A 16 -40.59 18.15 -23.86
N LYS A 17 -40.29 19.45 -23.91
CA LYS A 17 -40.30 20.21 -25.17
C LYS A 17 -39.04 19.85 -25.96
N VAL A 18 -39.18 18.94 -26.91
CA VAL A 18 -38.17 18.64 -27.94
C VAL A 18 -38.10 19.83 -28.89
N GLY A 19 -37.06 20.65 -28.74
CA GLY A 19 -36.81 21.82 -29.57
C GLY A 19 -35.39 21.80 -30.16
N ARG A 20 -35.33 21.64 -31.48
CA ARG A 20 -34.24 22.01 -32.40
C ARG A 20 -32.84 21.41 -32.17
N ILE A 21 -32.60 20.40 -33.00
CA ILE A 21 -31.35 19.95 -33.66
C ILE A 21 -30.20 20.97 -33.58
N ILE A 22 -29.12 20.62 -32.89
CA ILE A 22 -27.77 21.16 -33.09
C ILE A 22 -26.85 19.94 -33.33
N PRO A 23 -26.11 19.85 -34.44
CA PRO A 23 -25.22 18.72 -34.68
C PRO A 23 -23.89 18.97 -33.96
N PHE A 24 -23.81 18.60 -32.67
CA PHE A 24 -22.52 18.43 -32.03
C PHE A 24 -22.01 17.03 -32.35
N VAL A 25 -21.03 17.02 -33.25
CA VAL A 25 -20.21 15.89 -33.64
C VAL A 25 -19.73 15.12 -32.42
N ALA A 26 -20.01 13.82 -32.41
CA ALA A 26 -19.53 12.86 -31.45
C ALA A 26 -18.00 12.69 -31.55
N PHE A 27 -17.30 12.98 -30.45
CA PHE A 27 -15.98 12.47 -30.08
C PHE A 27 -15.94 12.54 -28.55
N GLY A 28 -15.66 11.53 -27.76
CA GLY A 28 -15.28 10.14 -27.95
C GLY A 28 -15.25 9.57 -26.52
N GLY A 29 -15.46 8.26 -26.39
CA GLY A 29 -15.62 7.60 -25.09
C GLY A 29 -14.51 7.96 -24.10
N ILE A 30 -14.89 8.12 -22.82
CA ILE A 30 -13.94 8.08 -21.73
C ILE A 30 -13.32 6.68 -21.75
N PHE A 31 -12.14 6.56 -22.34
CA PHE A 31 -11.31 5.37 -22.23
C PHE A 31 -10.99 5.20 -20.74
N PHE A 32 -11.71 4.32 -20.07
CA PHE A 32 -11.24 3.71 -18.84
C PHE A 32 -10.03 2.86 -19.22
N LEU A 33 -8.85 3.47 -19.26
CA LEU A 33 -7.60 2.73 -19.19
C LEU A 33 -7.60 2.07 -17.82
N ALA A 34 -8.05 0.81 -17.78
CA ALA A 34 -7.74 -0.07 -16.67
C ALA A 34 -6.21 -0.21 -16.66
N THR A 35 -5.54 0.67 -15.91
CA THR A 35 -4.11 0.53 -15.66
C THR A 35 -3.96 -0.75 -14.85
N GLN A 36 -3.58 -1.82 -15.52
CA GLN A 36 -3.24 -3.06 -14.86
C GLN A 36 -1.95 -2.80 -14.06
N GLU A 37 -2.12 -2.54 -12.76
CA GLU A 37 -0.99 -2.35 -11.86
C GLU A 37 -0.21 -3.67 -11.77
N SER A 38 1.05 -3.63 -12.19
CA SER A 38 1.92 -4.81 -12.11
C SER A 38 2.17 -5.17 -10.66
N LYS A 39 2.23 -6.47 -10.38
CA LYS A 39 2.50 -6.99 -9.04
C LYS A 39 3.81 -7.75 -9.06
N THR A 40 4.62 -7.50 -8.04
CA THR A 40 5.86 -8.20 -7.77
C THR A 40 5.60 -9.25 -6.69
N GLU A 41 5.97 -10.48 -6.97
CA GLU A 41 5.86 -11.60 -6.04
C GLU A 41 7.14 -11.72 -5.21
N GLY A 42 7.01 -11.97 -3.92
CA GLY A 42 8.14 -12.21 -3.03
C GLY A 42 7.69 -12.82 -1.71
N TYR A 43 8.63 -12.88 -0.77
CA TYR A 43 8.46 -13.53 0.52
C TYR A 43 8.97 -12.61 1.62
N ILE A 44 8.45 -12.77 2.82
CA ILE A 44 8.92 -12.04 4.00
C ILE A 44 9.59 -13.06 4.92
N TYR A 45 10.84 -12.79 5.26
CA TYR A 45 11.65 -13.58 6.17
C TYR A 45 12.09 -12.71 7.35
N VAL A 46 12.30 -13.31 8.52
CA VAL A 46 12.80 -12.62 9.72
C VAL A 46 14.31 -12.37 9.57
N ASP A 47 15.03 -13.36 9.05
CA ASP A 47 16.48 -13.34 8.91
C ASP A 47 16.95 -14.14 7.68
N ALA A 48 18.25 -14.08 7.43
CA ALA A 48 18.87 -14.77 6.31
C ALA A 48 18.78 -16.29 6.43
N ASP A 49 18.74 -16.86 7.63
CA ASP A 49 18.75 -18.32 7.84
C ASP A 49 17.37 -18.93 7.54
N GLU A 50 16.30 -18.21 7.85
CA GLU A 50 14.93 -18.56 7.43
C GLU A 50 14.82 -18.55 5.90
N CYS A 51 15.39 -17.55 5.24
CA CYS A 51 15.45 -17.48 3.77
C CYS A 51 16.26 -18.63 3.17
N LYS A 52 17.46 -18.94 3.73
CA LYS A 52 18.30 -20.06 3.28
C LYS A 52 17.60 -21.40 3.44
N SER A 53 16.81 -21.57 4.50
CA SER A 53 16.05 -22.79 4.76
C SER A 53 14.88 -22.96 3.78
N ALA A 54 14.25 -21.84 3.37
CA ALA A 54 13.14 -21.84 2.43
C ALA A 54 13.59 -21.96 0.96
N ALA A 55 14.77 -21.42 0.60
CA ALA A 55 15.33 -21.44 -0.75
C ALA A 55 16.85 -21.75 -0.73
N PRO A 56 17.25 -23.00 -0.47
CA PRO A 56 18.66 -23.38 -0.33
C PRO A 56 19.52 -23.06 -1.56
N GLU A 57 18.92 -23.09 -2.75
CA GLU A 57 19.58 -22.83 -4.02
C GLU A 57 20.06 -21.39 -4.19
N PHE A 58 19.58 -20.45 -3.35
CA PHE A 58 19.94 -19.03 -3.38
C PHE A 58 20.43 -18.52 -2.02
N SER A 59 21.02 -19.41 -1.21
CA SER A 59 21.51 -19.10 0.13
C SER A 59 22.44 -17.88 0.21
N GLU A 60 23.33 -17.70 -0.77
CA GLU A 60 24.22 -16.52 -0.84
C GLU A 60 23.42 -15.22 -1.05
N GLN A 61 22.39 -15.24 -1.90
CA GLN A 61 21.54 -14.08 -2.16
C GLN A 61 20.70 -13.70 -0.94
N CYS A 62 20.29 -14.67 -0.13
CA CYS A 62 19.57 -14.43 1.12
C CYS A 62 20.40 -13.57 2.09
N GLU A 63 21.69 -13.90 2.26
CA GLU A 63 22.58 -13.14 3.14
C GLU A 63 22.79 -11.72 2.64
N ILE A 64 23.12 -11.57 1.35
CA ILE A 64 23.35 -10.25 0.75
C ILE A 64 22.06 -9.41 0.81
N ALA A 65 20.90 -10.01 0.53
CA ALA A 65 19.62 -9.32 0.60
C ALA A 65 19.28 -8.88 2.03
N TYR A 66 19.58 -9.70 3.04
CA TYR A 66 19.38 -9.35 4.43
C TYR A 66 20.24 -8.14 4.84
N GLN A 67 21.55 -8.18 4.56
CA GLN A 67 22.45 -7.06 4.83
C GLN A 67 22.01 -5.77 4.11
N GLU A 68 21.53 -5.90 2.86
CA GLU A 68 21.01 -4.77 2.10
C GLU A 68 19.71 -4.21 2.70
N ALA A 69 18.83 -5.06 3.24
CA ALA A 69 17.64 -4.61 3.95
C ALA A 69 18.00 -3.85 5.23
N MET A 70 18.96 -4.34 6.00
CA MET A 70 19.43 -3.66 7.21
C MET A 70 20.06 -2.29 6.88
N ALA A 71 20.88 -2.21 5.82
CA ALA A 71 21.42 -0.94 5.34
C ALA A 71 20.31 0.03 4.92
N ARG A 72 19.27 -0.45 4.20
CA ARG A 72 18.09 0.36 3.86
C ARG A 72 17.30 0.80 5.08
N ALA A 73 17.28 0.00 6.16
CA ALA A 73 16.57 0.34 7.39
C ALA A 73 17.20 1.56 8.05
N GLU A 74 18.54 1.65 8.08
CA GLU A 74 19.24 2.83 8.61
C GLU A 74 18.82 4.13 7.90
N GLU A 75 18.49 4.06 6.61
CA GLU A 75 18.08 5.23 5.83
C GLU A 75 16.57 5.52 5.97
N ASN A 76 15.75 4.48 5.85
CA ASN A 76 14.31 4.58 5.58
C ASN A 76 13.41 4.21 6.78
N ALA A 77 13.97 3.91 7.95
CA ALA A 77 13.18 3.56 9.13
C ALA A 77 12.13 4.62 9.48
N PRO A 78 10.95 4.19 9.97
CA PRO A 78 9.98 5.09 10.60
C PRO A 78 10.61 5.85 11.77
N ARG A 79 10.30 7.14 11.89
CA ARG A 79 10.91 8.04 12.89
C ARG A 79 9.85 8.69 13.77
N TYR A 80 10.06 8.62 15.08
CA TYR A 80 9.17 9.11 16.12
C TYR A 80 9.87 10.08 17.06
N ASN A 81 9.11 11.02 17.62
CA ASN A 81 9.66 12.05 18.49
C ASN A 81 9.92 11.53 19.90
N ASN A 82 9.12 10.57 20.36
CA ASN A 82 9.22 9.94 21.66
C ASN A 82 9.03 8.42 21.53
N GLU A 83 9.47 7.69 22.55
CA GLU A 83 9.42 6.23 22.64
C GLU A 83 8.00 5.71 22.59
N TYR A 84 7.13 6.30 23.42
CA TYR A 84 5.71 5.93 23.53
C TYR A 84 4.97 5.91 22.18
N GLU A 85 5.15 6.94 21.33
CA GLU A 85 4.53 6.97 20.00
C GLU A 85 5.06 5.86 19.08
N CYS A 86 6.32 5.47 19.24
CA CYS A 86 6.91 4.39 18.47
C CYS A 86 6.31 3.04 18.91
N GLU A 87 6.26 2.81 20.22
CA GLU A 87 5.76 1.56 20.80
C GLU A 87 4.24 1.38 20.62
N ASP A 88 3.46 2.48 20.60
CA ASP A 88 2.03 2.46 20.25
C ASP A 88 1.79 1.89 18.84
N ASP A 89 2.71 2.16 17.91
CA ASP A 89 2.64 1.65 16.55
C ASP A 89 3.26 0.23 16.40
N PHE A 90 4.39 -0.05 17.06
CA PHE A 90 5.24 -1.23 16.76
C PHE A 90 5.35 -2.30 17.85
N TYR A 91 4.72 -2.16 19.01
CA TYR A 91 4.87 -2.97 20.24
C TYR A 91 5.85 -2.39 21.26
N GLU A 92 5.59 -2.70 22.53
CA GLU A 92 6.44 -2.39 23.68
C GLU A 92 7.84 -3.01 23.49
N ASP A 93 8.88 -2.26 23.84
CA ASP A 93 10.30 -2.63 23.71
C ASP A 93 10.79 -2.88 22.27
N ASP A 94 9.96 -2.63 21.23
CA ASP A 94 10.34 -2.82 19.82
C ASP A 94 10.95 -1.54 19.19
N CYS A 95 11.32 -0.56 20.02
CA CYS A 95 11.85 0.72 19.60
C CYS A 95 13.16 1.07 20.32
N TYR A 96 14.03 1.83 19.64
CA TYR A 96 15.27 2.33 20.22
C TYR A 96 15.57 3.76 19.78
N TYR A 97 16.32 4.49 20.60
CA TYR A 97 16.77 5.83 20.25
C TYR A 97 17.95 5.77 19.28
N SER A 98 17.76 6.32 18.09
CA SER A 98 18.83 6.47 17.10
C SER A 98 19.47 7.86 17.21
N SER A 99 20.68 7.94 17.75
CA SER A 99 21.46 9.19 17.83
C SER A 99 21.72 9.81 16.45
N ARG A 100 21.78 8.99 15.39
CA ARG A 100 21.97 9.44 14.00
C ARG A 100 20.79 10.26 13.51
N HIS A 101 19.57 9.84 13.84
CA HIS A 101 18.33 10.51 13.40
C HIS A 101 17.75 11.43 14.48
N ARG A 102 18.29 11.39 15.70
CA ARG A 102 17.77 12.09 16.88
C ARG A 102 16.28 11.79 17.09
N SER A 103 15.90 10.53 16.91
CA SER A 103 14.51 10.06 16.91
C SER A 103 14.45 8.62 17.39
N TYR A 104 13.29 8.20 17.87
CA TYR A 104 12.99 6.80 18.14
C TYR A 104 12.62 6.10 16.83
N VAL A 105 13.16 4.91 16.64
CA VAL A 105 12.94 4.10 15.44
C VAL A 105 12.65 2.66 15.87
N PRO A 106 11.78 1.93 15.14
CA PRO A 106 11.48 0.55 15.46
C PRO A 106 12.60 -0.39 15.01
N PHE A 107 12.70 -1.55 15.66
CA PHE A 107 13.52 -2.64 15.15
C PHE A 107 12.93 -3.21 13.86
N VAL A 108 13.82 -3.80 13.04
CA VAL A 108 13.42 -4.47 11.80
C VAL A 108 12.81 -5.82 12.17
N GLY A 109 11.53 -6.00 11.86
CA GLY A 109 10.79 -7.24 12.13
C GLY A 109 10.94 -8.32 11.05
N GLY A 110 11.78 -8.06 10.05
CA GLY A 110 12.11 -8.95 8.93
C GLY A 110 12.46 -8.16 7.68
N TYR A 111 12.56 -8.84 6.55
CA TYR A 111 12.80 -8.24 5.25
C TYR A 111 11.98 -8.93 4.17
N PHE A 112 11.57 -8.15 3.18
CA PHE A 112 10.95 -8.65 1.97
C PHE A 112 12.03 -9.02 0.97
N PHE A 113 11.97 -10.23 0.43
CA PHE A 113 12.85 -10.73 -0.60
C PHE A 113 12.04 -11.11 -1.84
N SER A 114 12.43 -10.58 -3.00
CA SER A 114 11.79 -10.90 -4.27
C SER A 114 12.83 -11.12 -5.36
N ARG A 115 12.56 -12.07 -6.26
CA ARG A 115 13.29 -12.26 -7.52
C ARG A 115 12.48 -11.84 -8.73
N ALA A 116 11.22 -11.48 -8.54
CA ALA A 116 10.30 -11.07 -9.60
C ALA A 116 10.54 -9.59 -9.98
N VAL A 117 11.81 -9.25 -10.24
CA VAL A 117 12.26 -7.86 -10.42
C VAL A 117 12.17 -7.34 -11.84
N SER A 118 11.74 -8.17 -12.80
CA SER A 118 11.63 -7.81 -14.22
C SER A 118 10.66 -6.66 -14.51
N GLY A 119 9.73 -6.38 -13.59
CA GLY A 119 8.79 -5.27 -13.69
C GLY A 119 9.29 -3.93 -13.13
N LEU A 120 10.47 -3.89 -12.49
CA LEU A 120 11.01 -2.67 -11.89
C LEU A 120 11.83 -1.89 -12.92
N SER A 121 11.33 -0.72 -13.30
CA SER A 121 12.06 0.20 -14.18
C SER A 121 13.36 0.69 -13.52
N GLY A 122 14.47 0.66 -14.26
CA GLY A 122 15.78 1.14 -13.80
C GLY A 122 16.45 0.26 -12.73
N TYR A 123 15.92 -0.95 -12.49
CA TYR A 123 16.47 -1.88 -11.52
C TYR A 123 17.34 -2.93 -12.20
N ASN A 124 18.61 -3.02 -11.81
CA ASN A 124 19.62 -3.85 -12.48
C ASN A 124 20.07 -5.08 -11.66
N LYS A 125 19.53 -5.28 -10.46
CA LYS A 125 19.82 -6.47 -9.64
C LYS A 125 18.85 -7.60 -9.97
N SER A 126 19.27 -8.85 -9.75
CA SER A 126 18.45 -10.05 -9.93
C SER A 126 17.47 -10.32 -8.79
N TYR A 127 17.59 -9.58 -7.69
CA TYR A 127 16.73 -9.67 -6.51
C TYR A 127 16.45 -8.27 -5.97
N TYR A 128 15.34 -8.13 -5.25
CA TYR A 128 14.92 -6.94 -4.51
C TYR A 128 14.81 -7.27 -3.03
N SER A 129 15.24 -6.33 -2.19
CA SER A 129 15.21 -6.47 -0.72
C SER A 129 14.70 -5.20 -0.05
N GLU A 130 13.86 -5.30 0.96
CA GLU A 130 13.34 -4.13 1.70
C GLU A 130 13.12 -4.49 3.18
N PRO A 131 13.52 -3.65 4.15
CA PRO A 131 13.25 -3.90 5.56
C PRO A 131 11.76 -3.80 5.86
N MET A 132 11.25 -4.74 6.63
CA MET A 132 9.86 -4.83 7.03
C MET A 132 9.71 -4.56 8.52
N TYR A 133 8.70 -3.77 8.87
CA TYR A 133 8.32 -3.44 10.23
C TYR A 133 6.95 -4.02 10.53
N ARG A 134 6.78 -4.54 11.75
CA ARG A 134 5.56 -5.23 12.16
C ARG A 134 4.60 -4.25 12.83
N TYR A 135 3.53 -3.89 12.15
CA TYR A 135 2.46 -3.02 12.66
C TYR A 135 1.16 -3.81 12.76
N LYS A 136 0.57 -3.93 13.96
CA LYS A 136 -0.69 -4.67 14.21
C LYS A 136 -0.72 -6.06 13.54
N SER A 137 0.35 -6.83 13.75
CA SER A 137 0.57 -8.17 13.18
C SER A 137 0.68 -8.25 11.65
N LYS A 138 0.91 -7.13 10.98
CA LYS A 138 1.12 -7.05 9.53
C LYS A 138 2.48 -6.44 9.23
N TYR A 139 2.98 -6.70 8.04
CA TYR A 139 4.27 -6.23 7.57
C TYR A 139 4.11 -5.02 6.66
N TYR A 140 4.90 -4.00 6.96
CA TYR A 140 4.95 -2.77 6.20
C TYR A 140 6.40 -2.35 5.98
N ASN A 141 6.69 -1.67 4.88
CA ASN A 141 8.00 -1.04 4.72
C ASN A 141 8.08 0.29 5.49
N GLY A 142 9.26 0.92 5.49
CA GLY A 142 9.48 2.21 6.13
C GLY A 142 8.64 3.37 5.57
N ALA A 143 8.07 3.19 4.36
CA ALA A 143 7.11 4.11 3.75
C ALA A 143 5.63 3.80 4.10
N GLY A 144 5.37 2.89 5.05
CA GLY A 144 4.03 2.54 5.51
C GLY A 144 3.18 1.79 4.48
N GLN A 145 3.79 1.13 3.51
CA GLN A 145 3.08 0.33 2.51
C GLN A 145 2.95 -1.10 2.99
N PHE A 146 1.78 -1.69 2.79
CA PHE A 146 1.50 -3.07 3.21
C PHE A 146 2.15 -4.09 2.28
N TYR A 147 2.86 -5.06 2.86
CA TYR A 147 3.51 -6.15 2.14
C TYR A 147 2.91 -7.51 2.44
N GLY A 148 2.22 -7.70 3.57
CA GLY A 148 1.59 -8.98 3.90
C GLY A 148 1.27 -9.13 5.38
N SER A 149 0.58 -10.21 5.73
CA SER A 149 0.28 -10.56 7.12
C SER A 149 1.09 -11.76 7.63
N TYR A 150 1.72 -12.50 6.72
CA TYR A 150 2.35 -13.78 7.03
C TYR A 150 3.80 -13.80 6.52
N ARG A 151 4.66 -14.46 7.30
CA ARG A 151 6.05 -14.79 6.96
C ARG A 151 6.06 -16.09 6.16
N ASN A 152 7.14 -16.38 5.44
CA ASN A 152 7.33 -17.65 4.72
C ASN A 152 6.20 -18.01 3.76
N GLN A 153 5.50 -17.01 3.25
CA GLN A 153 4.40 -17.19 2.31
C GLN A 153 4.59 -16.21 1.15
N SER A 154 4.22 -16.68 -0.05
CA SER A 154 4.22 -15.83 -1.23
C SER A 154 3.24 -14.68 -1.02
N THR A 155 3.74 -13.46 -1.18
CA THR A 155 2.95 -12.25 -1.16
C THR A 155 3.17 -11.47 -2.45
N LYS A 156 2.11 -10.79 -2.89
CA LYS A 156 2.09 -9.99 -4.11
C LYS A 156 1.90 -8.54 -3.75
N VAL A 157 2.93 -7.75 -4.01
CA VAL A 157 2.93 -6.30 -3.75
C VAL A 157 2.86 -5.54 -5.05
N ALA A 158 2.18 -4.40 -5.07
CA ALA A 158 2.18 -3.57 -6.26
C ALA A 158 3.62 -3.12 -6.56
N THR A 159 4.07 -3.28 -7.80
CA THR A 159 5.43 -2.90 -8.21
C THR A 159 5.67 -1.40 -8.02
N SER A 160 4.60 -0.60 -8.15
CA SER A 160 4.59 0.84 -7.83
C SER A 160 4.95 1.16 -6.38
N ASN A 161 4.83 0.18 -5.47
CA ASN A 161 5.16 0.32 -4.07
C ASN A 161 6.63 0.00 -3.74
N LEU A 162 7.37 -0.58 -4.66
CA LEU A 162 8.78 -0.87 -4.46
C LEU A 162 9.61 0.41 -4.53
N ASN A 163 10.74 0.44 -3.83
CA ASN A 163 11.68 1.56 -3.76
C ASN A 163 11.11 2.89 -3.20
N LYS A 164 9.90 2.90 -2.62
CA LYS A 164 9.43 4.11 -1.94
C LYS A 164 10.19 4.31 -0.64
N ARG A 165 10.81 5.48 -0.52
CA ARG A 165 11.58 5.86 0.67
C ARG A 165 10.67 6.26 1.82
N GLY A 166 11.05 5.82 3.00
CA GLY A 166 10.41 6.16 4.27
C GLY A 166 11.01 7.41 4.92
N GLY A 167 10.98 7.45 6.25
CA GLY A 167 11.62 8.51 7.06
C GLY A 167 10.67 9.39 7.88
N GLY A 168 9.36 9.12 7.84
CA GLY A 168 8.37 9.67 8.79
C GLY A 168 7.73 8.55 9.61
N THR A 169 6.83 8.88 10.54
CA THR A 169 6.03 7.89 11.28
C THR A 169 5.23 7.02 10.31
N ILE A 170 5.00 5.75 10.64
CA ILE A 170 4.29 4.83 9.76
C ILE A 170 2.83 5.24 9.53
N GLY A 171 2.14 5.74 10.56
CA GLY A 171 0.76 6.24 10.45
C GLY A 171 0.61 7.42 9.47
N ARG A 172 1.53 8.39 9.50
CA ARG A 172 1.55 9.49 8.51
C ARG A 172 1.82 8.98 7.09
N ALA A 173 2.64 7.95 6.95
CA ALA A 173 2.93 7.36 5.65
C ALA A 173 1.69 6.63 5.08
N MET A 174 0.94 5.91 5.92
CA MET A 174 -0.35 5.30 5.54
C MET A 174 -1.41 6.34 5.16
N SER A 175 -1.49 7.47 5.88
CA SER A 175 -2.45 8.55 5.58
C SER A 175 -2.24 9.16 4.18
N ARG A 176 -0.99 9.21 3.70
CA ARG A 176 -0.66 9.74 2.36
C ARG A 176 -1.03 8.80 1.22
N GLY A 177 -1.23 7.51 1.47
CA GLY A 177 -1.60 6.51 0.46
C GLY A 177 -3.12 6.34 0.24
N GLY A 178 -3.96 6.96 1.06
CA GLY A 178 -5.39 6.60 1.20
C GLY A 178 -6.41 7.40 0.38
N PHE A 179 -6.05 8.50 -0.27
CA PHE A 179 -7.03 9.43 -0.86
C PHE A 179 -7.76 8.95 -2.14
N GLY A 180 -7.51 7.72 -2.62
CA GLY A 180 -8.08 7.22 -3.89
C GLY A 180 -8.82 5.87 -3.85
N LYS A 181 -8.89 5.17 -2.72
CA LYS A 181 -9.49 3.81 -2.65
C LYS A 181 -10.93 3.78 -2.08
N ALA A 182 -11.50 4.92 -1.74
CA ALA A 182 -12.72 5.00 -0.95
C ALA A 182 -13.94 5.61 -1.69
N VAL A 183 -14.25 5.25 -2.94
CA VAL A 183 -15.64 5.33 -3.44
C VAL A 183 -15.89 4.36 -4.60
N SER A 184 -16.31 3.13 -4.29
CA SER A 184 -17.17 2.31 -5.14
C SER A 184 -17.75 1.18 -4.28
N VAL A 185 -18.55 1.56 -3.28
CA VAL A 185 -19.59 0.66 -2.79
C VAL A 185 -20.85 1.11 -3.51
N SER A 186 -21.13 0.46 -4.63
CA SER A 186 -22.44 0.51 -5.26
C SER A 186 -23.48 0.09 -4.21
N ARG A 187 -24.25 1.05 -3.70
CA ARG A 187 -25.53 0.76 -3.06
C ARG A 187 -26.48 0.35 -4.19
N GLY A 188 -26.46 -0.94 -4.51
CA GLY A 188 -27.56 -1.61 -5.17
C GLY A 188 -28.54 -2.11 -4.12
N GLY A 189 -29.79 -1.64 -4.20
CA GLY A 189 -30.90 -1.97 -3.31
C GLY A 189 -32.01 -0.95 -3.45
#